data_AF-A0A6J7IM84-F1
#
_entry.id   AF-A0A6J7IM84-F1
#
_cell.length_a   1.000
_cell.length_b   1.000
_cell.length_c   1.000
_cell.angle_alpha   90.00
_cell.angle_beta   90.00
_cell.angle_gamma   90.00
#
_symmetry.space_group_name_H-M   'P 1'
#
loop_
_entity.id
_entity.type
_entity.pdbx_description
1 polymer ?
#
loop_
_entity_poly.entity_id
_entity_poly.type
_entity_poly.pdbx_seq_one_letter_code
_entity_poly.pdbx_strand_id
1 'polypeptide(L)'
;MPELEEARKAYEQADWTRAMALLDAAGAAATGAPGLELRAMAAYGNGDYEVAVSAWEQLYELHIREGDREGAARAGAMAAMFLLIDTGLMATVRG
;
A
#
# COMPACT_ATOMS: atom_id res chain seq x y z
N MET A 1 -8.60 -8.93 -13.74
CA MET A 1 -9.52 -7.82 -14.00
C MET A 1 -8.73 -6.73 -14.69
N PRO A 2 -9.27 -6.08 -15.73
CA PRO A 2 -8.49 -5.18 -16.58
C PRO A 2 -7.93 -3.97 -15.82
N GLU A 3 -8.69 -3.39 -14.89
CA GLU A 3 -8.31 -2.16 -14.17
C GLU A 3 -7.14 -2.39 -13.20
N LEU A 4 -7.14 -3.49 -12.45
CA LEU A 4 -6.03 -3.84 -11.55
C LEU A 4 -4.76 -4.17 -12.32
N GLU A 5 -4.90 -4.77 -13.51
CA GLU A 5 -3.77 -5.07 -14.37
C GLU A 5 -3.19 -3.81 -15.02
N GLU A 6 -4.04 -2.86 -15.42
CA GLU A 6 -3.60 -1.55 -15.87
C GLU A 6 -2.94 -0.74 -14.75
N ALA A 7 -3.46 -0.81 -13.52
CA ALA A 7 -2.84 -0.19 -12.36
C ALA A 7 -1.43 -0.76 -12.12
N ARG A 8 -1.26 -2.07 -12.26
CA ARG A 8 0.05 -2.74 -12.14
C ARG A 8 1.03 -2.24 -13.19
N LYS A 9 0.59 -2.14 -14.45
CA LYS A 9 1.42 -1.60 -15.55
C LYS A 9 1.82 -0.15 -15.31
N ALA A 10 0.91 0.68 -14.80
CA ALA A 10 1.23 2.06 -14.44
C ALA A 10 2.28 2.13 -13.32
N TYR A 11 2.15 1.29 -12.28
CA TYR A 11 3.14 1.16 -11.22
C TYR A 11 4.51 0.71 -11.74
N GLU A 12 4.57 -0.29 -12.62
CA GLU A 12 5.82 -0.76 -13.24
C GLU A 12 6.52 0.33 -14.08
N GLN A 13 5.75 1.30 -14.58
CA GLN A 13 6.24 2.47 -15.32
C GLN A 13 6.58 3.67 -14.44
N ALA A 14 6.51 3.52 -13.11
CA ALA A 14 6.66 4.60 -12.15
C ALA A 14 5.61 5.72 -12.27
N ASP A 15 4.48 5.46 -12.91
CA ASP A 15 3.34 6.38 -13.00
C ASP A 15 2.41 6.17 -11.80
N TRP A 16 2.88 6.60 -10.63
CA TRP A 16 2.23 6.37 -9.33
C TRP A 16 0.83 6.99 -9.28
N THR A 17 0.70 8.23 -9.76
CA THR A 17 -0.57 8.96 -9.82
C THR A 17 -1.60 8.19 -10.63
N ARG A 18 -1.21 7.66 -11.79
CA ARG A 18 -2.11 6.87 -12.64
C ARG A 18 -2.44 5.53 -12.00
N ALA A 19 -1.46 4.86 -11.39
CA ALA A 19 -1.70 3.61 -10.67
C ALA A 19 -2.75 3.79 -9.56
N MET A 20 -2.62 4.87 -8.77
CA MET A 20 -3.58 5.22 -7.72
C MET A 20 -4.97 5.51 -8.28
N ALA A 21 -5.08 6.32 -9.34
CA ALA A 21 -6.37 6.62 -9.97
C ALA A 21 -7.08 5.35 -10.52
N LEU A 22 -6.32 4.40 -11.08
CA LEU A 22 -6.86 3.12 -11.56
C LEU A 22 -7.31 2.21 -10.40
N LEU A 23 -6.58 2.22 -9.28
CA LEU A 23 -6.96 1.48 -8.07
C LEU A 23 -8.23 2.06 -7.41
N ASP A 24 -8.42 3.37 -7.47
CA ASP A 24 -9.63 4.02 -6.98
C ASP A 24 -10.82 3.71 -7.88
N ALA A 25 -10.61 3.75 -9.21
CA ALA A 25 -11.62 3.37 -10.20
C ALA A 25 -12.04 1.89 -10.08
N ALA A 26 -11.11 1.00 -9.73
CA ALA A 26 -11.39 -0.42 -9.48
C ALA A 26 -12.24 -0.66 -8.22
N GLY A 27 -12.32 0.31 -7.30
CA GLY A 27 -13.19 0.27 -6.12
C GLY A 27 -13.01 -1.00 -5.27
N ALA A 28 -14.12 -1.68 -4.96
CA ALA A 28 -14.13 -2.92 -4.17
C ALA A 28 -13.23 -4.03 -4.77
N ALA A 29 -12.97 -3.99 -6.08
CA ALA A 29 -12.11 -4.96 -6.73
C ALA A 29 -10.63 -4.79 -6.33
N ALA A 30 -10.24 -3.61 -5.86
CA ALA A 30 -8.89 -3.29 -5.37
C ALA A 30 -8.71 -3.45 -3.85
N THR A 31 -9.74 -3.91 -3.12
CA THR A 31 -9.64 -4.16 -1.66
C THR A 31 -9.20 -5.58 -1.32
N GLY A 32 -8.93 -6.43 -2.32
CA GLY A 32 -8.28 -7.72 -2.13
C GLY A 32 -6.76 -7.57 -1.97
N ALA A 33 -6.09 -8.64 -1.54
CA ALA A 33 -4.67 -8.59 -1.18
C ALA A 33 -3.76 -7.97 -2.27
N PRO A 34 -3.85 -8.38 -3.57
CA PRO A 34 -3.00 -7.78 -4.60
C PRO A 34 -3.27 -6.29 -4.86
N GLY A 35 -4.51 -5.83 -4.63
CA GLY A 35 -4.89 -4.43 -4.80
C GLY A 35 -4.41 -3.56 -3.65
N LEU A 36 -4.53 -4.06 -2.41
CA LEU A 36 -4.03 -3.37 -1.22
C LEU A 36 -2.51 -3.26 -1.23
N GLU A 37 -1.81 -4.33 -1.59
CA GLU A 37 -0.34 -4.30 -1.72
C GLU A 37 0.11 -3.31 -2.81
N LEU A 38 -0.54 -3.33 -3.99
CA LEU A 38 -0.23 -2.40 -5.07
C LEU A 38 -0.53 -0.94 -4.67
N ARG A 39 -1.62 -0.69 -3.95
CA ARG A 39 -1.95 0.64 -3.40
C ARG A 39 -0.88 1.10 -2.41
N ALA A 40 -0.43 0.23 -1.52
CA ALA A 40 0.60 0.56 -0.55
C ALA A 40 1.92 0.96 -1.23
N MET A 41 2.34 0.19 -2.24
CA MET A 41 3.57 0.45 -2.99
C MET A 41 3.46 1.73 -3.84
N ALA A 42 2.35 1.92 -4.57
CA ALA A 42 2.14 3.10 -5.40
C ALA A 42 2.05 4.38 -4.55
N ALA A 43 1.35 4.34 -3.41
CA ALA A 43 1.27 5.46 -2.47
C ALA A 43 2.65 5.83 -1.90
N TYR A 44 3.47 4.83 -1.53
CA TYR A 44 4.84 5.08 -1.08
C TYR A 44 5.69 5.75 -2.17
N GLY A 45 5.59 5.27 -3.42
CA GLY A 45 6.27 5.89 -4.57
C GLY A 45 5.79 7.32 -4.86
N ASN A 46 4.51 7.61 -4.59
CA ASN A 46 3.92 8.93 -4.72
C ASN A 46 4.28 9.89 -3.57
N GLY A 47 4.86 9.39 -2.48
CA GLY A 47 5.14 10.16 -1.26
C GLY A 47 3.95 10.28 -0.30
N ASP A 48 2.84 9.58 -0.57
CA ASP A 48 1.65 9.54 0.30
C ASP A 48 1.82 8.46 1.38
N TYR A 49 2.69 8.74 2.35
CA TYR A 49 3.06 7.75 3.38
C TYR A 49 1.90 7.30 4.27
N GLU A 50 0.96 8.19 4.60
CA GLU A 50 -0.23 7.85 5.38
C GLU A 50 -1.10 6.83 4.64
N VAL A 51 -1.29 7.02 3.33
CA VAL A 51 -2.05 6.09 2.48
C VAL A 51 -1.30 4.76 2.34
N ALA A 52 0.03 4.81 2.22
CA ALA A 52 0.85 3.61 2.15
C ALA A 52 0.73 2.74 3.42
N VAL A 53 0.85 3.36 4.60
CA VAL A 53 0.69 2.67 5.89
C VAL A 53 -0.72 2.12 6.05
N SER A 54 -1.75 2.93 5.77
CA SER A 54 -3.15 2.48 5.88
C SER A 54 -3.45 1.28 4.97
N ALA A 55 -2.89 1.24 3.75
CA ALA A 55 -3.05 0.11 2.85
C ALA A 55 -2.36 -1.18 3.37
N TRP A 56 -1.19 -1.07 3.99
CA TRP A 56 -0.54 -2.20 4.66
C TRP A 56 -1.31 -2.69 5.89
N GLU A 57 -1.91 -1.80 6.68
CA GLU A 57 -2.76 -2.18 7.82
C GLU A 57 -4.04 -2.90 7.37
N GLN A 58 -4.69 -2.41 6.31
CA GLN A 58 -5.84 -3.09 5.71
C GLN A 58 -5.46 -4.49 5.17
N LEU A 59 -4.27 -4.62 4.57
CA LEU A 59 -3.76 -5.91 4.11
C LEU A 59 -3.48 -6.87 5.26
N TYR A 60 -2.92 -6.36 6.37
CA TYR A 60 -2.74 -7.12 7.60
C TYR A 60 -4.08 -7.67 8.11
N GLU A 61 -5.10 -6.82 8.23
CA GLU A 61 -6.42 -7.24 8.71
C GLU A 61 -7.09 -8.26 7.77
N LEU A 62 -6.91 -8.11 6.46
CA LEU A 62 -7.39 -9.08 5.48
C LEU A 62 -6.76 -10.46 5.72
N HIS A 63 -5.43 -10.52 5.83
CA HIS A 63 -4.72 -11.77 6.07
C HIS A 63 -5.10 -12.40 7.42
N ILE A 64 -5.31 -11.60 8.48
CA ILE A 64 -5.81 -12.10 9.76
C ILE A 64 -7.19 -12.75 9.60
N ARG A 65 -8.12 -12.11 8.87
CA ARG A 65 -9.46 -12.66 8.61
C ARG A 65 -9.43 -13.95 7.80
N GLU A 66 -8.49 -14.07 6.87
CA GLU A 66 -8.30 -15.25 6.03
C GLU A 66 -7.50 -16.37 6.74
N GLY A 67 -6.93 -16.10 7.92
CA GLY A 67 -6.10 -17.04 8.65
C GLY A 67 -4.66 -17.17 8.11
N ASP A 68 -4.26 -16.31 7.18
CA ASP A 68 -2.91 -16.26 6.62
C ASP A 68 -1.96 -15.50 7.57
N ARG A 69 -1.35 -16.23 8.49
CA ARG A 69 -0.42 -15.64 9.46
C ARG A 69 0.86 -15.12 8.84
N GLU A 70 1.34 -15.74 7.75
CA GLU A 70 2.57 -15.30 7.10
C GLU A 70 2.34 -13.98 6.36
N GLY A 71 1.24 -13.89 5.60
CA GLY A 71 0.82 -12.66 4.95
C GLY A 71 0.61 -11.52 5.94
N ALA A 72 -0.07 -11.79 7.06
CA ALA A 72 -0.25 -10.81 8.13
C ALA A 72 1.09 -10.35 8.71
N ALA A 73 2.01 -11.26 9.05
CA ALA A 73 3.32 -10.88 9.57
C ALA A 73 4.10 -9.98 8.60
N ARG A 74 4.06 -10.29 7.29
CA ARG A 74 4.70 -9.47 6.25
C ARG A 74 4.09 -8.06 6.19
N ALA A 75 2.77 -7.97 6.10
CA ALA A 75 2.06 -6.69 6.00
C ALA A 75 2.30 -5.81 7.25
N GLY A 76 2.24 -6.40 8.45
CA GLY A 76 2.52 -5.69 9.70
C GLY A 76 3.98 -5.21 9.79
N ALA A 77 4.94 -6.01 9.32
CA ALA A 77 6.35 -5.60 9.27
C ALA A 77 6.57 -4.42 8.31
N MET A 78 5.89 -4.41 7.15
CA MET A 78 5.98 -3.30 6.19
C MET A 78 5.37 -2.01 6.75
N ALA A 79 4.20 -2.08 7.40
CA ALA A 79 3.61 -0.93 8.08
C ALA A 79 4.56 -0.36 9.15
N ALA A 80 5.12 -1.22 10.01
CA ALA A 80 6.08 -0.81 11.03
C ALA A 80 7.36 -0.19 10.43
N MET A 81 7.88 -0.76 9.34
CA MET A 81 9.05 -0.22 8.65
C MET A 81 8.79 1.18 8.10
N PHE A 82 7.63 1.40 7.47
CA PHE A 82 7.27 2.72 6.93
C PHE A 82 7.06 3.76 8.02
N LEU A 83 6.47 3.38 9.17
CA LEU A 83 6.39 4.24 10.34
C LEU A 83 7.78 4.61 10.90
N LEU A 84 8.74 3.69 10.90
CA LEU A 84 10.12 3.99 11.30
C LEU A 84 10.81 4.97 10.34
N ILE A 85 10.54 4.87 9.04
CA ILE A 85 11.07 5.79 8.02
C ILE A 85 10.47 7.20 8.23
N ASP A 86 9.17 7.30 8.42
CA ASP A 86 8.47 8.58 8.65
C ASP A 86 8.92 9.26 9.96
N THR A 87 8.99 8.49 11.05
CA THR A 87 9.47 9.02 12.35
C THR A 87 10.95 9.39 12.33
N GLY A 88 11.78 8.69 11.55
CA GLY A 88 13.18 9.04 11.32
C GLY A 88 13.38 10.33 10.51
N LEU A 89 12.50 10.62 9.55
CA LEU A 89 12.48 11.88 8.80
C LEU A 89 11.91 13.06 9.61
N MET A 90 10.95 12.80 10.51
CA MET A 90 10.30 13.84 11.34
C MET A 90 11.09 14.21 12.62
N ALA A 91 12.05 13.38 13.04
CA ALA A 91 12.88 13.65 14.22
C ALA A 91 13.74 14.93 14.09
N THR A 92 14.10 15.36 12.88
CA THR A 92 14.88 16.58 12.63
C THR A 92 14.03 17.84 12.43
N VAL A 93 12.69 17.75 12.41
CA VAL A 93 11.79 18.90 12.13
C VAL A 93 11.13 19.46 13.41
N ARG A 94 11.38 18.85 14.58
CA ARG A 94 10.88 19.35 15.89
C ARG A 94 11.98 19.73 16.89
N GLY A 95 13.17 20.08 16.40
CA GLY A 95 14.26 20.68 17.17
C GLY A 95 14.34 22.19 17.00
#